data_AF-G9KT50-F1
#
_entry.id   AF-G9KT50-F1
#
_cell.length_a   1.000
_cell.length_b   1.000
_cell.length_c   1.000
_cell.angle_alpha   90.00
_cell.angle_beta   90.00
_cell.angle_gamma   90.00
#
_symmetry.space_group_name_H-M   'P 1'
#
loop_
_entity.id
_entity.type
_entity.pdbx_description
1 polymer ?
#
loop_
_entity_poly.entity_id
_entity_poly.type
_entity_poly.pdbx_seq_one_letter_code
_entity_poly.pdbx_strand_id
1 'polypeptide(L)'
;VFTKRPLDEQQNSFNPDRVLTCLKKYPTALAKYLEHLVIDRRLQKEEYHTQLALLYLDKVLQQRSGTGSEAAEATDTQLKLQHLLQKSDLYRVHLLIDRTRGAGLPMESAILHGKLEEHEEALRILVHELRDFAAAEDYCLWRSEGRDPPYRQRLFHTLLAMYLQPGPAAPELAVAATDLLNHHAADFDAARVLPLLPGSWSVQLLRPFLTGAVRNSVHARRTTQVALGLAKSENLIYKYDKIKLKGSSVQLSDKKLCQMCQNPFCEPVFVRYPNGGLVHTHCAASRHRNPSSPGPGAR
;
A
#
# COMPACT_ATOMS: atom_id res chain seq x y z
N VAL A 1 -1.29 33.63 45.33
CA VAL A 1 -1.38 32.18 45.04
C VAL A 1 -2.19 32.01 43.75
N PHE A 2 -1.52 32.04 42.60
CA PHE A 2 -2.12 31.74 41.31
C PHE A 2 -2.00 30.24 41.08
N THR A 3 -3.06 29.50 41.39
CA THR A 3 -3.13 28.07 41.05
C THR A 3 -3.35 27.97 39.54
N LYS A 4 -2.30 27.52 38.83
CA LYS A 4 -2.42 27.02 37.46
C LYS A 4 -3.49 25.93 37.47
N ARG A 5 -4.64 26.19 36.84
CA ARG A 5 -5.60 25.15 36.52
C ARG A 5 -4.91 24.13 35.59
N PRO A 6 -4.96 22.82 35.89
CA PRO A 6 -4.54 21.81 34.94
C PRO A 6 -5.48 21.86 33.73
N LEU A 7 -4.91 21.88 32.53
CA LEU A 7 -5.61 22.00 31.25
C LEU A 7 -6.36 20.71 30.82
N ASP A 8 -6.47 19.72 31.71
CA ASP A 8 -7.00 18.38 31.37
C ASP A 8 -8.49 18.16 31.72
N GLU A 9 -9.18 19.12 32.33
CA GLU A 9 -10.59 18.97 32.75
C GLU A 9 -11.60 19.79 31.93
N GLN A 10 -11.38 19.93 30.63
CA GLN A 10 -12.43 20.37 29.69
C GLN A 10 -12.65 19.33 28.58
N GLN A 11 -12.83 18.07 28.97
CA GLN A 11 -13.77 17.18 28.28
C GLN A 11 -15.20 17.67 28.53
N ASN A 12 -15.51 18.90 28.12
CA ASN A 12 -16.89 19.27 27.83
C ASN A 12 -17.27 18.50 26.56
N SER A 13 -17.72 17.26 26.74
CA SER A 13 -18.27 16.42 25.69
C SER A 13 -19.62 17.00 25.26
N PHE A 14 -19.60 18.15 24.60
CA PHE A 14 -20.73 18.58 23.82
C PHE A 14 -20.95 17.50 22.77
N ASN A 15 -22.11 16.84 22.81
CA ASN A 15 -22.43 15.84 21.82
C ASN A 15 -22.36 16.50 20.44
N PRO A 16 -21.43 16.07 19.55
CA PRO A 16 -21.19 16.72 18.27
C PRO A 16 -22.46 16.80 17.42
N ASP A 17 -23.36 15.82 17.54
CA ASP A 17 -24.62 15.78 16.78
C ASP A 17 -25.60 16.89 17.21
N ARG A 18 -25.60 17.25 18.49
CA ARG A 18 -26.39 18.38 19.01
C ARG A 18 -25.84 19.72 18.52
N VAL A 19 -24.51 19.86 18.51
CA VAL A 19 -23.84 21.07 18.01
C VAL A 19 -24.06 21.24 16.51
N LEU A 20 -23.94 20.15 15.73
CA LEU A 20 -24.24 20.15 14.30
C LEU A 20 -25.68 20.57 14.01
N THR A 21 -26.65 20.09 14.79
CA THR A 21 -28.07 20.47 14.63
C THR A 21 -28.28 21.97 14.83
N CYS A 22 -27.61 22.58 15.81
CA CYS A 22 -27.65 24.03 16.03
C CYS A 22 -26.93 24.81 14.93
N LEU A 23 -25.79 24.29 14.46
CA LEU A 23 -24.93 24.94 13.46
C LEU A 23 -25.44 24.81 12.02
N LYS A 24 -26.44 23.97 11.74
CA LYS A 24 -27.11 23.92 10.41
C LYS A 24 -27.59 25.29 9.91
N LYS A 25 -27.87 26.22 10.82
CA LYS A 25 -28.30 27.60 10.51
C LYS A 25 -27.16 28.52 10.04
N TYR A 26 -25.90 28.15 10.28
CA TYR A 26 -24.72 28.98 10.01
C TYR A 26 -23.64 28.17 9.25
N PRO A 27 -23.64 28.19 7.90
CA PRO A 27 -22.81 27.29 7.08
C PRO A 27 -21.30 27.54 7.24
N THR A 28 -20.88 28.77 7.52
CA THR A 28 -19.48 29.12 7.75
C THR A 28 -18.96 28.58 9.09
N ALA A 29 -19.76 28.69 10.15
CA ALA A 29 -19.45 28.15 11.47
C ALA A 29 -19.50 26.62 11.48
N LEU A 30 -20.45 26.03 10.74
CA LEU A 30 -20.57 24.58 10.55
C LEU A 30 -19.31 23.99 9.91
N ALA A 31 -18.80 24.61 8.83
CA ALA A 31 -17.58 24.17 8.17
C ALA A 31 -16.36 24.20 9.12
N LYS A 32 -16.16 25.30 9.85
CA LYS A 32 -15.04 25.41 10.82
C LYS A 32 -15.14 24.40 11.97
N TYR A 33 -16.36 24.12 12.43
CA TYR A 33 -16.57 23.11 13.46
C TYR A 33 -16.28 21.70 12.93
N LEU A 34 -16.76 21.37 11.72
CA LEU A 34 -16.47 20.11 11.06
C LEU A 34 -14.98 19.94 10.73
N GLU A 35 -14.28 21.01 10.31
CA GLU A 35 -12.82 21.04 10.16
C GLU A 35 -12.12 20.63 11.46
N HIS A 36 -12.49 21.24 12.59
CA HIS A 36 -11.94 20.87 13.90
C HIS A 36 -12.24 19.41 14.27
N LEU A 37 -13.47 18.93 14.00
CA LEU A 37 -13.86 17.56 14.30
C LEU A 37 -13.11 16.52 13.47
N VAL A 38 -12.87 16.81 12.18
CA VAL A 38 -12.26 15.90 11.22
C VAL A 38 -10.74 15.96 11.26
N ILE A 39 -10.16 17.17 11.29
CA ILE A 39 -8.70 17.39 11.20
C ILE A 39 -8.05 17.30 12.58
N ASP A 40 -8.54 18.08 13.55
CA ASP A 40 -7.90 18.18 14.86
C ASP A 40 -8.27 17.00 15.76
N ARG A 41 -9.55 16.61 15.79
CA ARG A 41 -10.04 15.50 16.63
C ARG A 41 -10.03 14.14 15.93
N ARG A 42 -9.74 14.09 14.62
CA ARG A 42 -9.65 12.85 13.80
C ARG A 42 -10.84 11.91 13.94
N LEU A 43 -12.04 12.44 14.13
CA LEU A 43 -13.23 11.62 14.28
C LEU A 43 -13.51 10.84 12.98
N GLN A 44 -13.69 9.53 13.12
CA GLN A 44 -13.85 8.59 11.99
C GLN A 44 -15.31 8.39 11.57
N LYS A 45 -16.20 9.36 11.83
CA LYS A 45 -17.62 9.27 11.46
C LYS A 45 -17.82 9.70 10.00
N GLU A 46 -18.23 8.78 9.14
CA GLU A 46 -18.44 8.99 7.69
C GLU A 46 -19.34 10.20 7.36
N GLU A 47 -20.37 10.43 8.17
CA GLU A 47 -21.30 11.55 7.99
C GLU A 47 -20.62 12.92 8.06
N TYR A 48 -19.63 13.09 8.95
CA TYR A 48 -18.96 14.37 9.16
C TYR A 48 -18.04 14.72 7.99
N HIS A 49 -17.31 13.73 7.49
CA HIS A 49 -16.45 13.88 6.32
C HIS A 49 -17.27 14.14 5.06
N THR A 50 -18.38 13.42 4.88
CA THR A 50 -19.31 13.64 3.76
C THR A 50 -19.93 15.04 3.82
N GLN A 51 -20.40 15.49 4.99
CA GLN A 51 -20.94 16.83 5.17
C GLN A 51 -19.90 17.92 4.95
N LEU A 52 -18.66 17.73 5.43
CA LEU A 52 -17.58 18.68 5.23
C LEU A 52 -17.22 18.80 3.74
N ALA A 53 -17.10 17.67 3.03
CA ALA A 53 -16.82 17.64 1.60
C ALA A 53 -17.92 18.36 0.79
N LEU A 54 -19.19 18.12 1.13
CA LEU A 54 -20.32 18.81 0.49
C LEU A 54 -20.32 20.32 0.75
N LEU A 55 -20.00 20.76 1.97
CA LEU A 55 -19.90 22.19 2.29
C LEU A 55 -18.76 22.88 1.55
N TYR A 56 -17.61 22.21 1.40
CA TYR A 56 -16.51 22.73 0.59
C TYR A 56 -16.88 22.79 -0.87
N LEU A 57 -17.51 21.74 -1.41
CA LEU A 57 -17.98 21.71 -2.79
C LEU A 57 -18.96 22.87 -3.05
N ASP A 58 -19.94 23.08 -2.18
CA ASP A 58 -20.91 24.17 -2.33
C ASP A 58 -20.25 25.55 -2.29
N LYS A 59 -19.25 25.76 -1.42
CA LYS A 59 -18.48 27.00 -1.40
C LYS A 59 -17.70 27.22 -2.70
N VAL A 60 -17.07 26.18 -3.24
CA VAL A 60 -16.33 26.27 -4.51
C VAL A 60 -17.27 26.61 -5.67
N LEU A 61 -18.45 25.98 -5.74
CA LEU A 61 -19.45 26.28 -6.76
C LEU A 61 -20.00 27.72 -6.66
N GLN A 62 -20.25 28.19 -5.44
CA GLN A 62 -20.70 29.57 -5.19
C GLN A 62 -19.64 30.61 -5.58
N GLN A 63 -18.37 30.38 -5.25
CA GLN A 63 -17.26 31.26 -5.64
C GLN A 63 -17.17 31.39 -7.16
N ARG A 64 -17.30 30.27 -7.88
CA ARG A 64 -17.18 30.23 -9.34
C ARG A 64 -18.35 30.86 -10.08
N SER A 65 -19.55 30.80 -9.49
CA SER A 65 -20.74 31.47 -10.03
C SER A 65 -20.65 33.01 -9.92
N GLY A 66 -19.86 33.52 -8.98
CA GLY A 66 -19.66 34.97 -8.77
C GLY A 66 -18.50 35.56 -9.57
N THR A 67 -17.48 34.77 -9.87
CA THR A 67 -16.30 35.19 -10.64
C THR A 67 -16.39 34.69 -12.08
N GLY A 68 -16.92 35.49 -13.00
CA GLY A 68 -17.02 35.15 -14.43
C GLY A 68 -15.67 35.13 -15.18
N SER A 69 -14.57 34.79 -14.53
CA SER A 69 -13.24 34.69 -15.11
C SER A 69 -12.79 33.24 -15.16
N GLU A 70 -12.58 32.72 -16.37
CA GLU A 70 -12.17 31.34 -16.68
C GLU A 70 -10.72 31.00 -16.28
N ALA A 71 -10.03 31.87 -15.54
CA ALA A 71 -8.67 31.66 -15.05
C ALA A 71 -8.59 31.94 -13.54
N ALA A 72 -9.44 31.29 -12.74
CA ALA A 72 -9.37 31.41 -11.30
C ALA A 72 -8.30 30.45 -10.75
N GLU A 73 -7.21 31.02 -10.23
CA GLU A 73 -6.28 30.31 -9.32
C GLU A 73 -7.09 29.48 -8.31
N ALA A 74 -6.65 28.24 -8.06
CA ALA A 74 -7.36 27.32 -7.17
C ALA A 74 -7.61 28.02 -5.82
N THR A 75 -8.89 28.20 -5.47
CA THR A 75 -9.22 28.89 -4.23
C THR A 75 -8.69 28.06 -3.06
N ASP A 76 -8.30 28.72 -1.95
CA ASP A 76 -7.86 28.03 -0.73
C ASP A 76 -8.87 26.94 -0.30
N THR A 77 -10.16 27.18 -0.52
CA THR A 77 -11.24 26.22 -0.30
C THR A 77 -11.21 25.02 -1.26
N GLN A 78 -10.82 25.21 -2.52
CA GLN A 78 -10.67 24.15 -3.50
C GLN A 78 -9.47 23.24 -3.15
N LEU A 79 -8.34 23.82 -2.75
CA LEU A 79 -7.18 23.06 -2.28
C LEU A 79 -7.50 22.25 -1.02
N LYS A 80 -8.23 22.84 -0.07
CA LYS A 80 -8.74 22.13 1.12
C LYS A 80 -9.67 20.99 0.77
N LEU A 81 -10.53 21.17 -0.24
CA LEU A 81 -11.40 20.10 -0.75
C LEU A 81 -10.56 18.96 -1.33
N GLN A 82 -9.65 19.26 -2.26
CA GLN A 82 -8.78 18.25 -2.88
C GLN A 82 -7.97 17.48 -1.83
N HIS A 83 -7.41 18.19 -0.84
CA HIS A 83 -6.66 17.57 0.24
C HIS A 83 -7.53 16.62 1.09
N LEU A 84 -8.74 17.04 1.45
CA LEU A 84 -9.70 16.20 2.18
C LEU A 84 -10.06 14.96 1.37
N LEU A 85 -10.36 15.12 0.08
CA LEU A 85 -10.71 14.02 -0.81
C LEU A 85 -9.57 13.02 -0.98
N GLN A 86 -8.33 13.48 -1.04
CA GLN A 86 -7.16 12.62 -1.16
C GLN A 86 -6.87 11.85 0.14
N LYS A 87 -6.88 12.54 1.29
CA LYS A 87 -6.46 11.98 2.59
C LYS A 87 -7.52 11.19 3.32
N SER A 88 -8.80 11.53 3.17
CA SER A 88 -9.89 10.80 3.81
C SER A 88 -10.42 9.71 2.87
N ASP A 89 -10.83 8.59 3.45
CA ASP A 89 -11.61 7.53 2.79
C ASP A 89 -13.04 7.44 3.35
N LEU A 90 -13.38 8.26 4.33
CA LEU A 90 -14.60 8.15 5.12
C LEU A 90 -15.71 9.03 4.57
N TYR A 91 -15.99 9.00 3.28
CA TYR A 91 -17.10 9.78 2.71
C TYR A 91 -17.82 9.02 1.59
N ARG A 92 -19.07 9.42 1.35
CA ARG A 92 -19.88 8.84 0.27
C ARG A 92 -19.46 9.39 -1.08
N VAL A 93 -18.60 8.64 -1.77
CA VAL A 93 -18.04 9.01 -3.08
C VAL A 93 -19.13 9.27 -4.13
N HIS A 94 -20.15 8.41 -4.22
CA HIS A 94 -21.24 8.55 -5.20
C HIS A 94 -22.00 9.88 -5.07
N LEU A 95 -22.28 10.34 -3.85
CA LEU A 95 -22.98 11.60 -3.62
C LEU A 95 -22.17 12.81 -4.11
N LEU A 96 -20.84 12.72 -4.02
CA LEU A 96 -19.95 13.78 -4.49
C LEU A 96 -19.85 13.76 -6.01
N ILE A 97 -19.74 12.58 -6.63
CA ILE A 97 -19.67 12.44 -8.10
C ILE A 97 -20.93 12.99 -8.78
N ASP A 98 -22.11 12.66 -8.27
CA ASP A 98 -23.37 13.15 -8.84
C ASP A 98 -23.45 14.68 -8.80
N ARG A 99 -22.79 15.30 -7.81
CA ARG A 99 -22.78 16.74 -7.61
C ARG A 99 -21.62 17.45 -8.32
N THR A 100 -20.51 16.76 -8.58
CA THR A 100 -19.40 17.30 -9.40
C THR A 100 -19.63 17.12 -10.90
N ARG A 101 -20.55 16.23 -11.30
CA ARG A 101 -20.93 16.04 -12.70
C ARG A 101 -21.49 17.34 -13.28
N GLY A 102 -20.81 17.91 -14.27
CA GLY A 102 -21.21 19.16 -14.94
C GLY A 102 -20.84 20.45 -14.19
N ALA A 103 -20.20 20.36 -13.03
CA ALA A 103 -19.74 21.53 -12.26
C ALA A 103 -18.40 22.13 -12.76
N GLY A 104 -17.78 21.52 -13.77
CA GLY A 104 -16.50 21.93 -14.32
C GLY A 104 -15.32 21.73 -13.36
N LEU A 105 -15.38 20.75 -12.46
CA LEU A 105 -14.35 20.41 -11.48
C LEU A 105 -13.64 19.10 -11.88
N PRO A 106 -12.79 19.13 -12.93
CA PRO A 106 -12.19 17.90 -13.47
C PRO A 106 -11.18 17.28 -12.49
N MET A 107 -10.41 18.07 -11.74
CA MET A 107 -9.41 17.54 -10.81
C MET A 107 -10.06 16.77 -9.66
N GLU A 108 -11.09 17.35 -9.05
CA GLU A 108 -11.86 16.71 -7.98
C GLU A 108 -12.59 15.47 -8.50
N SER A 109 -13.12 15.53 -9.73
CA SER A 109 -13.76 14.37 -10.37
C SER A 109 -12.76 13.24 -10.60
N ALA A 110 -11.54 13.53 -11.06
CA ALA A 110 -10.48 12.53 -11.22
C ALA A 110 -10.10 11.87 -9.88
N ILE A 111 -10.00 12.65 -8.80
CA ILE A 111 -9.75 12.12 -7.44
C ILE A 111 -10.88 11.18 -7.02
N LEU A 112 -12.14 11.55 -7.25
CA LEU A 112 -13.32 10.75 -6.89
C LEU A 112 -13.42 9.45 -7.71
N HIS A 113 -13.21 9.50 -9.03
CA HIS A 113 -13.13 8.30 -9.88
C HIS A 113 -11.99 7.38 -9.44
N GLY A 114 -10.85 7.94 -9.02
CA GLY A 114 -9.78 7.15 -8.43
C GLY A 114 -10.16 6.44 -7.14
N LYS A 115 -11.03 7.02 -6.32
CA LYS A 115 -11.57 6.37 -5.11
C LYS A 115 -12.55 5.25 -5.43
N LEU A 116 -13.26 5.33 -6.56
CA LEU A 116 -14.10 4.23 -7.08
C LEU A 116 -13.30 3.11 -7.79
N GLU A 117 -11.97 3.21 -7.85
CA GLU A 117 -11.11 2.32 -8.64
C GLU A 117 -11.32 2.40 -10.16
N GLU A 118 -12.01 3.44 -10.63
CA GLU A 118 -12.20 3.77 -12.04
C GLU A 118 -10.99 4.56 -12.56
N HIS A 119 -9.83 3.90 -12.58
CA HIS A 119 -8.55 4.54 -12.90
C HIS A 119 -8.45 5.05 -14.33
N GLU A 120 -9.07 4.35 -15.29
CA GLU A 120 -9.08 4.75 -16.70
C GLU A 120 -9.78 6.09 -16.88
N GLU A 121 -10.97 6.27 -16.29
CA GLU A 121 -11.71 7.53 -16.36
C GLU A 121 -10.99 8.67 -15.61
N ALA A 122 -10.44 8.39 -14.42
CA ALA A 122 -9.68 9.38 -13.67
C ALA A 122 -8.48 9.91 -14.49
N LEU A 123 -7.70 9.01 -15.08
CA LEU A 123 -6.56 9.39 -15.91
C LEU A 123 -7.01 10.04 -17.23
N ARG A 124 -8.11 9.60 -17.84
CA ARG A 124 -8.69 10.23 -19.04
C ARG A 124 -9.00 11.71 -18.79
N ILE A 125 -9.59 12.03 -17.63
CA ILE A 125 -9.88 13.41 -17.23
C ILE A 125 -8.57 14.22 -17.08
N LEU A 126 -7.57 13.68 -16.38
CA LEU A 126 -6.28 14.37 -16.18
C LEU A 126 -5.54 14.63 -17.51
N VAL A 127 -5.51 13.63 -18.39
CA VAL A 127 -4.75 13.67 -19.65
C VAL A 127 -5.46 14.46 -20.74
N HIS A 128 -6.77 14.26 -20.94
CA HIS A 128 -7.49 14.85 -22.08
C HIS A 128 -8.25 16.12 -21.73
N GLU A 129 -8.86 16.21 -20.53
CA GLU A 129 -9.66 17.38 -20.15
C GLU A 129 -8.79 18.46 -19.50
N LEU A 130 -7.92 18.08 -18.56
CA LEU A 130 -7.00 19.02 -17.89
C LEU A 130 -5.70 19.25 -18.66
N ARG A 131 -5.25 18.27 -19.45
CA ARG A 131 -3.94 18.27 -20.12
C ARG A 131 -2.77 18.52 -19.15
N ASP A 132 -2.92 18.08 -17.91
CA ASP A 132 -1.90 18.19 -16.87
C ASP A 132 -1.24 16.82 -16.66
N PHE A 133 -0.11 16.63 -17.34
CA PHE A 133 0.64 15.38 -17.30
C PHE A 133 1.33 15.15 -15.95
N ALA A 134 1.72 16.22 -15.26
CA ALA A 134 2.33 16.12 -13.94
C ALA A 134 1.29 15.64 -12.91
N ALA A 135 0.07 16.19 -12.96
CA ALA A 135 -1.03 15.74 -12.11
C ALA A 135 -1.40 14.26 -12.38
N ALA A 136 -1.30 13.78 -13.63
CA ALA A 136 -1.54 12.38 -13.96
C ALA A 136 -0.47 11.43 -13.36
N GLU A 137 0.79 11.86 -13.35
CA GLU A 137 1.87 11.14 -12.65
C GLU A 137 1.65 11.14 -11.13
N ASP A 138 1.37 12.31 -10.55
CA ASP A 138 1.10 12.45 -9.11
C ASP A 138 -0.10 11.60 -8.67
N TYR A 139 -1.13 11.49 -9.51
CA TYR A 139 -2.25 10.57 -9.27
C TYR A 139 -1.78 9.11 -9.19
N CYS A 140 -0.91 8.66 -10.09
CA CYS A 140 -0.36 7.30 -10.07
C CYS A 140 0.47 7.06 -8.80
N LEU A 141 1.26 8.05 -8.38
CA LEU A 141 2.02 8.01 -7.12
C LEU A 141 1.09 7.91 -5.91
N TRP A 142 0.11 8.80 -5.82
CA TRP A 142 -0.84 8.87 -4.72
C TRP A 142 -1.69 7.59 -4.59
N ARG A 143 -2.25 7.07 -5.69
CA ARG A 143 -3.08 5.85 -5.65
C ARG A 143 -2.27 4.59 -5.36
N SER A 144 -0.98 4.57 -5.72
CA SER A 144 -0.10 3.43 -5.45
C SER A 144 0.61 3.47 -4.10
N GLU A 145 0.47 4.55 -3.33
CA GLU A 145 1.11 4.70 -2.02
C GLU A 145 0.69 3.55 -1.07
N GLY A 146 1.68 2.82 -0.55
CA GLY A 146 1.45 1.69 0.37
C GLY A 146 0.85 0.43 -0.27
N ARG A 147 0.71 0.38 -1.60
CA ARG A 147 0.21 -0.80 -2.35
C ARG A 147 1.37 -1.64 -2.90
N ASP A 148 1.03 -2.84 -3.36
CA ASP A 148 2.01 -3.74 -3.98
C ASP A 148 2.57 -3.18 -5.31
N PRO A 149 3.85 -3.42 -5.62
CA PRO A 149 4.47 -3.01 -6.89
C PRO A 149 3.66 -3.32 -8.17
N PRO A 150 3.07 -4.52 -8.37
CA PRO A 150 2.27 -4.80 -9.58
C PRO A 150 1.02 -3.94 -9.72
N TYR A 151 0.45 -3.40 -8.62
CA TYR A 151 -0.66 -2.45 -8.71
C TYR A 151 -0.17 -1.11 -9.25
N ARG A 152 0.94 -0.61 -8.73
CA ARG A 152 1.61 0.60 -9.23
C ARG A 152 1.96 0.49 -10.71
N GLN A 153 2.60 -0.61 -11.10
CA GLN A 153 2.98 -0.86 -12.50
C GLN A 153 1.76 -0.84 -13.42
N ARG A 154 0.63 -1.43 -13.02
CA ARG A 154 -0.61 -1.41 -13.81
C ARG A 154 -1.08 0.03 -14.10
N LEU A 155 -1.12 0.89 -13.09
CA LEU A 155 -1.51 2.29 -13.25
C LEU A 155 -0.62 3.04 -14.24
N PHE A 156 0.70 2.90 -14.10
CA PHE A 156 1.67 3.52 -15.02
C PHE A 156 1.55 2.98 -16.45
N HIS A 157 1.27 1.67 -16.62
CA HIS A 157 1.02 1.10 -17.95
C HIS A 157 -0.28 1.63 -18.55
N THR A 158 -1.34 1.80 -17.76
CA THR A 158 -2.59 2.42 -18.22
C THR A 158 -2.34 3.86 -18.67
N LEU A 159 -1.62 4.65 -17.88
CA LEU A 159 -1.23 6.03 -18.25
C LEU A 159 -0.41 6.07 -19.55
N LEU A 160 0.60 5.21 -19.66
CA LEU A 160 1.41 5.10 -20.87
C LEU A 160 0.56 4.73 -22.09
N ALA A 161 -0.37 3.78 -21.96
CA ALA A 161 -1.26 3.39 -23.04
C ALA A 161 -2.12 4.56 -23.55
N MET A 162 -2.62 5.42 -22.64
CA MET A 162 -3.33 6.65 -23.01
C MET A 162 -2.43 7.64 -23.77
N TYR A 163 -1.18 7.81 -23.36
CA TYR A 163 -0.24 8.68 -24.08
C TYR A 163 0.18 8.13 -25.45
N LEU A 164 0.29 6.80 -25.58
CA LEU A 164 0.68 6.10 -26.79
C LEU A 164 -0.47 5.88 -27.78
N GLN A 165 -1.70 6.32 -27.47
CA GLN A 165 -2.80 6.43 -28.43
C GLN A 165 -2.95 7.89 -28.92
N PRO A 166 -1.99 8.44 -29.68
CA PRO A 166 -2.14 9.78 -30.21
C PRO A 166 -3.18 9.76 -31.34
N GLY A 167 -4.22 10.59 -31.21
CA GLY A 167 -4.86 11.15 -32.38
C GLY A 167 -3.85 12.01 -33.17
N PRO A 168 -4.07 12.26 -34.48
CA PRO A 168 -3.12 12.96 -35.35
C PRO A 168 -2.76 14.41 -34.95
N ALA A 169 -3.30 14.93 -33.84
CA ALA A 169 -3.20 16.34 -33.42
C ALA A 169 -2.47 16.56 -32.08
N ALA A 170 -1.87 15.56 -31.44
CA ALA A 170 -1.33 15.69 -30.08
C ALA A 170 0.15 15.25 -29.94
N PRO A 171 1.12 16.01 -30.50
CA PRO A 171 2.55 15.71 -30.35
C PRO A 171 3.05 15.83 -28.90
N GLU A 172 2.34 16.58 -28.05
CA GLU A 172 2.64 16.74 -26.63
C GLU A 172 2.54 15.42 -25.86
N LEU A 173 1.61 14.52 -26.24
CA LEU A 173 1.46 13.21 -25.60
C LEU A 173 2.68 12.31 -25.84
N ALA A 174 3.35 12.46 -26.99
CA ALA A 174 4.57 11.72 -27.27
C ALA A 174 5.74 12.17 -26.39
N VAL A 175 5.80 13.48 -26.08
CA VAL A 175 6.78 14.05 -25.14
C VAL A 175 6.47 13.56 -23.72
N ALA A 176 5.21 13.66 -23.29
CA ALA A 176 4.78 13.17 -21.98
C ALA A 176 5.04 11.66 -21.79
N ALA A 177 4.77 10.83 -22.81
CA ALA A 177 5.10 9.40 -22.77
C ALA A 177 6.61 9.15 -22.64
N THR A 178 7.43 9.93 -23.33
CA THR A 178 8.89 9.83 -23.24
C THR A 178 9.38 10.20 -21.84
N ASP A 179 8.90 11.31 -21.31
CA ASP A 179 9.28 11.79 -19.98
C ASP A 179 8.85 10.80 -18.91
N LEU A 180 7.62 10.26 -19.01
CA LEU A 180 7.10 9.23 -18.11
C LEU A 180 8.01 8.00 -18.06
N LEU A 181 8.44 7.49 -19.23
CA LEU A 181 9.34 6.33 -19.32
C LEU A 181 10.72 6.63 -18.72
N ASN A 182 11.24 7.83 -18.95
CA ASN A 182 12.56 8.22 -18.48
C ASN A 182 12.60 8.50 -16.97
N HIS A 183 11.54 9.07 -16.39
CA HIS A 183 11.44 9.36 -14.96
C HIS A 183 11.09 8.13 -14.12
N HIS A 184 10.19 7.27 -14.61
CA HIS A 184 9.65 6.13 -13.84
C HIS A 184 10.07 4.77 -14.41
N ALA A 185 11.29 4.64 -14.92
CA ALA A 185 11.78 3.43 -15.60
C ALA A 185 11.66 2.13 -14.77
N ALA A 186 11.66 2.22 -13.44
CA ALA A 186 11.50 1.07 -12.54
C ALA A 186 10.05 0.54 -12.46
N ASP A 187 9.07 1.38 -12.81
CA ASP A 187 7.63 1.05 -12.78
C ASP A 187 7.14 0.39 -14.09
N PHE A 188 8.06 0.18 -15.04
CA PHE A 188 7.77 -0.43 -16.34
C PHE A 188 8.50 -1.74 -16.55
N ASP A 189 7.82 -2.72 -17.14
CA ASP A 189 8.46 -3.91 -17.68
C ASP A 189 8.90 -3.62 -19.11
N ALA A 190 10.21 -3.42 -19.30
CA ALA A 190 10.78 -3.10 -20.60
C ALA A 190 10.44 -4.16 -21.67
N ALA A 191 10.30 -5.43 -21.33
CA ALA A 191 9.93 -6.47 -22.30
C ALA A 191 8.51 -6.26 -22.86
N ARG A 192 7.61 -5.69 -22.05
CA ARG A 192 6.22 -5.40 -22.43
C ARG A 192 6.05 -4.03 -23.07
N VAL A 193 6.85 -3.05 -22.66
CA VAL A 193 6.76 -1.68 -23.15
C VAL A 193 7.38 -1.53 -24.54
N LEU A 194 8.56 -2.12 -24.79
CA LEU A 194 9.29 -1.92 -26.05
C LEU A 194 8.47 -2.25 -27.32
N PRO A 195 7.66 -3.32 -27.36
CA PRO A 195 6.80 -3.61 -28.52
C PRO A 195 5.67 -2.59 -28.75
N LEU A 196 5.30 -1.81 -27.74
CA LEU A 196 4.23 -0.82 -27.82
C LEU A 196 4.72 0.54 -28.33
N LEU A 197 6.04 0.77 -28.33
CA LEU A 197 6.59 2.06 -28.70
C LEU A 197 6.56 2.29 -30.21
N PRO A 198 6.26 3.52 -30.66
CA PRO A 198 6.32 3.86 -32.08
C PRO A 198 7.72 3.67 -32.65
N GLY A 199 7.82 3.02 -33.83
CA GLY A 199 9.10 2.84 -34.53
C GLY A 199 9.74 4.14 -35.04
N SER A 200 9.02 5.27 -34.97
CA SER A 200 9.54 6.60 -35.31
C SER A 200 10.45 7.20 -34.24
N TRP A 201 10.44 6.66 -33.01
CA TRP A 201 11.22 7.21 -31.90
C TRP A 201 12.70 6.81 -31.99
N SER A 202 13.60 7.75 -31.70
CA SER A 202 15.02 7.46 -31.66
C SER A 202 15.41 6.76 -30.36
N VAL A 203 16.36 5.82 -30.44
CA VAL A 203 16.90 5.13 -29.25
C VAL A 203 17.55 6.11 -28.27
N GLN A 204 18.09 7.23 -28.76
CA GLN A 204 18.70 8.26 -27.93
C GLN A 204 17.69 8.89 -26.96
N LEU A 205 16.45 9.09 -27.40
CA LEU A 205 15.36 9.64 -26.61
C LEU A 205 15.02 8.75 -25.38
N LEU A 206 15.12 7.45 -25.56
CA LEU A 206 14.82 6.43 -24.55
C LEU A 206 16.05 5.97 -23.78
N ARG A 207 17.21 6.62 -23.95
CA ARG A 207 18.47 6.19 -23.33
C ARG A 207 18.36 6.07 -21.80
N PRO A 208 17.78 7.03 -21.05
CA PRO A 208 17.62 6.89 -19.60
C PRO A 208 16.79 5.67 -19.23
N PHE A 209 15.62 5.51 -19.86
CA PHE A 209 14.74 4.35 -19.68
C PHE A 209 15.44 3.01 -19.95
N LEU A 210 16.05 2.86 -21.13
CA LEU A 210 16.73 1.63 -21.53
C LEU A 210 17.90 1.29 -20.61
N THR A 211 18.68 2.30 -20.23
CA THR A 211 19.80 2.13 -19.31
C THR A 211 19.30 1.66 -17.93
N GLY A 212 18.22 2.26 -17.43
CA GLY A 212 17.58 1.88 -16.18
C GLY A 212 17.04 0.46 -16.22
N ALA A 213 16.28 0.11 -17.26
CA ALA A 213 15.68 -1.20 -17.45
C ALA A 213 16.74 -2.32 -17.50
N VAL A 214 17.81 -2.14 -18.28
CA VAL A 214 18.90 -3.14 -18.36
C VAL A 214 19.60 -3.29 -17.02
N ARG A 215 19.91 -2.18 -16.33
CA ARG A 215 20.53 -2.23 -15.00
C ARG A 215 19.65 -2.97 -14.00
N ASN A 216 18.35 -2.67 -13.97
CA ASN A 216 17.40 -3.31 -13.06
C ASN A 216 17.27 -4.82 -13.35
N SER A 217 17.20 -5.22 -14.61
CA SER A 217 17.17 -6.62 -15.02
C SER A 217 18.43 -7.39 -14.61
N VAL A 218 19.61 -6.81 -14.86
CA VAL A 218 20.90 -7.40 -14.46
C VAL A 218 21.01 -7.49 -12.94
N HIS A 219 20.59 -6.46 -12.22
CA HIS A 219 20.57 -6.45 -10.76
C HIS A 219 19.65 -7.54 -10.20
N ALA A 220 18.40 -7.60 -10.66
CA ALA A 220 17.44 -8.63 -10.26
C ALA A 220 18.01 -10.04 -10.49
N ARG A 221 18.58 -10.30 -11.67
CA ARG A 221 19.21 -11.59 -11.98
C ARG A 221 20.33 -11.94 -10.99
N ARG A 222 21.24 -11.00 -10.72
CA ARG A 222 22.37 -11.23 -9.80
C ARG A 222 21.89 -11.47 -8.37
N THR A 223 20.96 -10.65 -7.88
CA THR A 223 20.40 -10.79 -6.53
C THR A 223 19.66 -12.12 -6.37
N THR A 224 18.87 -12.54 -7.37
CA THR A 224 18.23 -13.86 -7.38
C THR A 224 19.24 -15.00 -7.40
N GLN A 225 20.34 -14.88 -8.15
CA GLN A 225 21.41 -15.89 -8.15
C GLN A 225 22.07 -16.03 -6.77
N VAL A 226 22.31 -14.92 -6.07
CA VAL A 226 22.83 -14.93 -4.69
C VAL A 226 21.84 -15.61 -3.75
N ALA A 227 20.57 -15.21 -3.77
CA ALA A 227 19.53 -15.81 -2.94
C ALA A 227 19.40 -17.32 -3.20
N LEU A 228 19.46 -17.75 -4.46
CA LEU A 228 19.46 -19.16 -4.84
C LEU A 228 20.71 -19.88 -4.29
N GLY A 229 21.88 -19.26 -4.36
CA GLY A 229 23.12 -19.81 -3.81
C GLY A 229 23.03 -20.01 -2.29
N LEU A 230 22.52 -19.02 -1.57
CA LEU A 230 22.30 -19.10 -0.12
C LEU A 230 21.31 -20.21 0.24
N ALA A 231 20.17 -20.27 -0.44
CA ALA A 231 19.16 -21.31 -0.22
C ALA A 231 19.72 -22.72 -0.51
N LYS A 232 20.56 -22.87 -1.54
CA LYS A 232 21.26 -24.13 -1.84
C LYS A 232 22.24 -24.52 -0.73
N SER A 233 22.99 -23.56 -0.20
CA SER A 233 23.93 -23.78 0.91
C SER A 233 23.21 -24.24 2.18
N GLU A 234 22.16 -23.53 2.58
CA GLU A 234 21.33 -23.90 3.74
C GLU A 234 20.74 -25.30 3.57
N ASN A 235 20.19 -25.60 2.38
CA ASN A 235 19.65 -26.92 2.08
C ASN A 235 20.71 -28.03 2.20
N LEU A 236 21.95 -27.76 1.82
CA LEU A 236 23.07 -28.70 1.95
C LEU A 236 23.44 -28.93 3.42
N ILE A 237 23.48 -27.88 4.24
CA ILE A 237 23.72 -27.98 5.69
C ILE A 237 22.65 -28.87 6.34
N TYR A 238 21.36 -28.59 6.10
CA TYR A 238 20.28 -29.41 6.64
C TYR A 238 20.32 -30.87 6.17
N LYS A 239 20.72 -31.11 4.92
CA LYS A 239 20.93 -32.47 4.40
C LYS A 239 22.07 -33.18 5.12
N TYR A 240 23.20 -32.50 5.33
CA TYR A 240 24.33 -33.03 6.07
C TYR A 240 23.93 -33.38 7.51
N ASP A 241 23.26 -32.47 8.22
CA ASP A 241 22.80 -32.71 9.59
C ASP A 241 21.83 -33.89 9.67
N LYS A 242 20.91 -34.00 8.71
CA LYS A 242 20.01 -35.15 8.59
C LYS A 242 20.77 -36.46 8.39
N ILE A 243 21.80 -36.48 7.55
CA ILE A 243 22.63 -37.67 7.33
C ILE A 243 23.42 -38.01 8.60
N LYS A 244 24.02 -37.03 9.27
CA LYS A 244 24.75 -37.20 10.53
C LYS A 244 23.87 -37.80 11.62
N LEU A 245 22.63 -37.31 11.75
CA LEU A 245 21.65 -37.86 12.69
C LEU A 245 21.24 -39.30 12.32
N LYS A 246 21.03 -39.60 11.03
CA LYS A 246 20.71 -40.96 10.55
C LYS A 246 21.87 -41.95 10.72
N GLY A 247 23.10 -41.51 10.56
CA GLY A 247 24.30 -42.34 10.71
C GLY A 247 24.66 -42.64 12.15
N SER A 248 24.08 -41.94 13.12
CA SER A 248 24.33 -42.19 14.54
C SER A 248 23.55 -43.40 15.05
N SER A 249 24.25 -44.52 15.29
CA SER A 249 23.69 -45.69 15.94
C SER A 249 23.59 -45.50 17.45
N VAL A 250 22.49 -45.93 18.06
CA VAL A 250 22.33 -45.94 19.51
C VAL A 250 22.37 -47.37 20.00
N GLN A 251 23.34 -47.69 20.86
CA GLN A 251 23.35 -48.97 21.56
C GLN A 251 22.41 -48.88 22.76
N LEU A 252 21.44 -49.79 22.84
CA LEU A 252 20.63 -49.99 24.03
C LEU A 252 21.43 -50.89 25.00
N SER A 253 21.57 -50.44 26.24
CA SER A 253 22.09 -51.25 27.33
C SER A 253 21.04 -51.32 28.43
N ASP A 254 21.09 -52.34 29.27
CA ASP A 254 20.10 -52.59 30.33
C ASP A 254 19.98 -51.45 31.36
N LYS A 255 20.94 -50.53 31.35
CA LYS A 255 20.99 -49.33 32.20
C LYS A 255 20.27 -48.11 31.59
N LYS A 256 19.88 -48.16 30.32
CA LYS A 256 19.17 -47.04 29.66
C LYS A 256 17.68 -47.11 29.97
N LEU A 257 17.16 -46.01 30.53
CA LEU A 257 15.77 -45.88 30.92
C LEU A 257 15.03 -44.92 29.98
N CYS A 258 13.74 -45.15 29.79
CA CYS A 258 12.86 -44.24 29.06
C CYS A 258 12.76 -42.89 29.80
N GLN A 259 13.01 -41.77 29.12
CA GLN A 259 12.98 -40.44 29.75
C GLN A 259 11.60 -39.99 30.24
N MET A 260 10.53 -40.70 29.84
CA MET A 260 9.14 -40.38 30.19
C MET A 260 8.63 -41.20 31.37
N CYS A 261 8.86 -42.53 31.36
CA CYS A 261 8.37 -43.43 32.40
C CYS A 261 9.46 -43.99 33.32
N GLN A 262 10.74 -43.69 33.04
CA GLN A 262 11.92 -44.17 33.79
C GLN A 262 12.05 -45.70 33.88
N ASN A 263 11.32 -46.46 33.06
CA ASN A 263 11.45 -47.91 32.97
C ASN A 263 12.51 -48.33 31.93
N PRO A 264 13.18 -49.49 32.12
CA PRO A 264 14.13 -50.03 31.16
C PRO A 264 13.45 -50.48 29.86
N PHE A 265 14.22 -50.52 28.77
CA PHE A 265 13.75 -51.00 27.46
C PHE A 265 13.86 -52.53 27.39
N CYS A 266 12.73 -53.23 27.35
CA CYS A 266 12.70 -54.70 27.22
C CYS A 266 12.83 -55.18 25.76
N GLU A 267 12.39 -54.35 24.81
CA GLU A 267 12.45 -54.64 23.37
C GLU A 267 13.39 -53.64 22.67
N PRO A 268 14.07 -54.02 21.57
CA PRO A 268 14.96 -53.13 20.83
C PRO A 268 14.21 -52.06 20.00
N VAL A 269 12.99 -51.69 20.37
CA VAL A 269 12.13 -50.73 19.67
C VAL A 269 11.98 -49.47 20.53
N PHE A 270 12.43 -48.33 20.01
CA PHE A 270 12.43 -47.07 20.73
C PHE A 270 12.28 -45.88 19.77
N VAL A 271 11.90 -44.73 20.31
CA VAL A 271 11.86 -43.45 19.61
C VAL A 271 12.93 -42.54 20.19
N ARG A 272 13.69 -41.89 19.32
CA ARG A 272 14.71 -40.90 19.70
C ARG A 272 14.22 -39.49 19.37
N TYR A 273 14.17 -38.63 20.38
CA TYR A 273 13.87 -37.22 20.20
C TYR A 273 15.09 -36.41 19.73
N PRO A 274 14.90 -35.21 19.14
CA PRO A 274 16.00 -34.35 18.69
C PRO A 274 17.01 -33.97 19.79
N ASN A 275 16.59 -33.98 21.06
CA ASN A 275 17.43 -33.74 22.24
C ASN A 275 18.32 -34.94 22.63
N GLY A 276 18.28 -36.05 21.88
CA GLY A 276 19.01 -37.29 22.17
C GLY A 276 18.29 -38.23 23.15
N GLY A 277 17.11 -37.83 23.64
CA GLY A 277 16.28 -38.60 24.55
C GLY A 277 15.69 -39.86 23.93
N LEU A 278 15.74 -40.96 24.67
CA LEU A 278 15.13 -42.24 24.27
C LEU A 278 13.81 -42.44 25.03
N VAL A 279 12.76 -42.78 24.30
CA VAL A 279 11.46 -43.13 24.88
C VAL A 279 10.88 -44.37 24.23
N HIS A 280 9.95 -45.04 24.91
CA HIS A 280 9.16 -46.09 24.28
C HIS A 280 8.22 -45.52 23.21
N THR A 281 7.87 -46.34 22.22
CA THR A 281 6.90 -46.00 21.17
C THR A 281 5.55 -45.58 21.75
N HIS A 282 5.07 -46.28 22.78
CA HIS A 282 3.82 -45.93 23.48
C HIS A 282 3.93 -44.63 24.27
N CYS A 283 5.06 -44.37 24.94
CA CYS A 283 5.31 -43.11 25.66
C CYS A 283 5.39 -41.91 24.70
N ALA A 284 5.91 -42.11 23.48
CA ALA A 284 5.92 -41.07 22.45
C ALA A 284 4.51 -40.78 21.89
N ALA A 285 3.65 -41.80 21.81
CA ALA A 285 2.27 -41.66 21.34
C ALA A 285 1.37 -40.94 22.36
N SER A 286 1.62 -41.11 23.66
CA SER A 286 0.95 -40.37 24.73
C SER A 286 1.51 -38.93 24.83
N ARG A 287 0.96 -38.00 24.04
CA ARG A 287 1.44 -36.61 23.79
C ARG A 287 1.52 -35.63 25.00
N HIS A 288 1.61 -36.09 26.24
CA HIS A 288 1.39 -35.20 27.40
C HIS A 288 2.62 -34.53 28.03
N ARG A 289 3.85 -34.79 27.58
CA ARG A 289 5.06 -34.06 28.03
C ARG A 289 6.21 -34.25 27.04
N ASN A 290 6.92 -33.17 26.70
CA ASN A 290 8.21 -33.30 26.02
C ASN A 290 9.23 -33.88 27.01
N PRO A 291 10.11 -34.81 26.59
CA PRO A 291 11.13 -35.35 27.47
C PRO A 291 12.08 -34.23 27.94
N SER A 292 12.39 -34.22 29.23
CA SER A 292 13.33 -33.29 29.84
C SER A 292 14.69 -33.37 29.15
N SER A 293 15.32 -32.23 28.85
CA SER A 293 16.67 -32.16 28.28
C SER A 293 17.65 -32.97 29.15
N PRO A 294 18.50 -33.84 28.58
CA PRO A 294 19.56 -34.47 29.37
C PRO A 294 20.50 -33.37 29.90
N GLY A 295 20.71 -33.36 31.22
CA GLY A 295 21.71 -32.50 31.85
C GLY A 295 23.12 -32.84 31.34
N PRO A 296 24.05 -31.86 31.31
CA PRO A 296 25.41 -32.09 30.85
C PRO A 296 26.14 -32.98 31.87
N GLY A 297 26.19 -34.28 31.62
CA GLY A 297 26.89 -35.20 32.52
C GLY A 297 26.79 -36.66 32.10
N ALA A 298 27.74 -37.08 31.25
CA ALA A 298 28.42 -38.39 31.21
C ALA A 298 28.74 -38.75 29.74
N ARG A 299 30.02 -38.61 29.39
CA ARG A 299 30.65 -39.36 28.29
C ARG A 299 30.75 -40.82 28.68
#